data_AF-A0A838R1U4-F1
#
_entry.id   AF-A0A838R1U4-F1
#
_cell.length_a   1.000
_cell.length_b   1.000
_cell.length_c   1.000
_cell.angle_alpha   90.00
_cell.angle_beta   90.00
_cell.angle_gamma   90.00
#
_symmetry.space_group_name_H-M   'P 1'
#
loop_
_entity.id
_entity.type
_entity.pdbx_description
1 polymer ?
#
loop_
_entity_poly.entity_id
_entity_poly.type
_entity_poly.pdbx_seq_one_letter_code
_entity_poly.pdbx_strand_id
1 'polypeptide(L)'
;MIVSAGGTLQVIDVSTVGYNFADGGGSNSFVTVSGAGSIWSSGTLRVGISTQTFLGFAGGNGSLRVENAGLVNSYGVDLGRDTVSNGSATVTGASSRWNIAGDLDVGVRGAGSLTISDGGTVEQSPFAPGFDVTVSVGGRGTAADGLNGGGTLQVSSGGLLRALNLQVFDTGSVQVDNGSSTVSGLTISGGMAPEAIASPLGPLNIGNTASGRMVVNAGGTVSSSLGTIAAVSGVSGSVLVEGAGSTWNNTGQISVGHNGSGTLEVRNGGRLSSVHGFAGAGTFASGSIIISDPGSAWDASGSFFIGNSGSALLQVLNGGVATTAGNSHLGFTASATGDVIVSGAGSTWNTAVNLNLGGDNAGARGTGSVRIADGGTVNVGAATNLYSTGTIDLWN
;
A
#
# COMPACT_ATOMS: atom_id res chain seq x y z
N MET A 1 -16.21 -19.21 -21.11
CA MET A 1 -17.59 -19.27 -20.58
C MET A 1 -18.11 -17.85 -20.40
N ILE A 2 -19.40 -17.61 -20.63
CA ILE A 2 -20.02 -16.30 -20.41
C ILE A 2 -21.22 -16.48 -19.50
N VAL A 3 -21.28 -15.72 -18.40
CA VAL A 3 -22.48 -15.56 -17.56
C VAL A 3 -23.04 -14.18 -17.88
N SER A 4 -24.18 -14.13 -18.58
CA SER A 4 -24.79 -12.89 -19.06
C SER A 4 -26.31 -12.92 -19.02
N ALA A 5 -26.94 -11.78 -19.34
CA ALA A 5 -28.39 -11.62 -19.45
C ALA A 5 -29.16 -12.04 -18.18
N GLY A 6 -28.61 -11.76 -17.00
CA GLY A 6 -29.23 -12.14 -15.73
C GLY A 6 -29.02 -13.61 -15.34
N GLY A 7 -28.15 -14.34 -16.06
CA GLY A 7 -27.83 -15.72 -15.76
C GLY A 7 -27.12 -15.90 -14.42
N THR A 8 -27.34 -17.04 -13.77
CA THR A 8 -26.67 -17.40 -12.52
C THR A 8 -25.92 -18.72 -12.68
N LEU A 9 -24.64 -18.74 -12.29
CA LEU A 9 -23.86 -19.96 -12.12
C LEU A 9 -23.49 -20.12 -10.64
N GLN A 10 -23.75 -21.30 -10.08
CA GLN A 10 -23.41 -21.62 -8.70
C GLN A 10 -22.55 -22.88 -8.65
N VAL A 11 -21.35 -22.75 -8.08
CA VAL A 11 -20.41 -23.84 -7.82
C VAL A 11 -20.09 -23.81 -6.33
N ILE A 12 -20.37 -24.91 -5.62
CA ILE A 12 -20.28 -24.91 -4.15
C ILE A 12 -18.82 -25.01 -3.69
N ASP A 13 -18.02 -25.84 -4.34
CA ASP A 13 -16.69 -26.21 -3.84
C ASP A 13 -15.57 -25.41 -4.54
N VAL A 14 -15.11 -25.86 -5.70
CA VAL A 14 -14.04 -25.19 -6.44
C VAL A 14 -14.46 -24.90 -7.87
N SER A 15 -14.31 -23.65 -8.27
CA SER A 15 -14.28 -23.27 -9.68
C SER A 15 -12.84 -23.09 -10.15
N THR A 16 -12.52 -23.63 -11.32
CA THR A 16 -11.23 -23.43 -11.95
C THR A 16 -11.37 -22.87 -13.35
N VAL A 17 -10.64 -21.79 -13.63
CA VAL A 17 -10.49 -21.22 -14.96
C VAL A 17 -9.05 -21.40 -15.41
N GLY A 18 -8.81 -22.17 -16.47
CA GLY A 18 -7.46 -22.39 -16.98
C GLY A 18 -6.73 -23.44 -16.17
N TYR A 19 -7.25 -24.67 -16.20
CA TYR A 19 -6.64 -25.85 -15.61
C TYR A 19 -5.80 -26.57 -16.66
N ASN A 20 -4.51 -26.82 -16.37
CA ASN A 20 -3.70 -27.71 -17.21
C ASN A 20 -3.41 -29.07 -16.55
N PHE A 21 -3.60 -30.13 -17.33
CA PHE A 21 -3.22 -31.51 -16.98
C PHE A 21 -1.88 -31.89 -17.66
N ALA A 22 -1.27 -32.98 -17.18
CA ALA A 22 0.15 -33.28 -17.31
C ALA A 22 0.71 -33.59 -18.73
N ASP A 23 -0.06 -33.34 -19.79
CA ASP A 23 0.15 -33.80 -21.16
C ASP A 23 0.68 -32.71 -22.12
N GLY A 24 1.15 -31.58 -21.58
CA GLY A 24 2.03 -30.63 -22.26
C GLY A 24 1.36 -29.56 -23.13
N GLY A 25 0.04 -29.61 -23.31
CA GLY A 25 -0.73 -28.54 -23.94
C GLY A 25 -1.18 -27.51 -22.91
N GLY A 26 -0.59 -26.31 -22.87
CA GLY A 26 -1.04 -25.24 -21.97
C GLY A 26 -2.54 -24.95 -22.10
N SER A 27 -3.21 -24.62 -21.00
CA SER A 27 -4.63 -24.21 -21.06
C SER A 27 -4.75 -22.70 -21.27
N ASN A 28 -5.68 -22.24 -22.11
CA ASN A 28 -6.03 -20.82 -22.26
C ASN A 28 -7.54 -20.63 -22.09
N SER A 29 -8.02 -20.59 -20.84
CA SER A 29 -9.44 -20.46 -20.56
C SER A 29 -9.80 -19.06 -20.09
N PHE A 30 -10.99 -18.59 -20.46
CA PHE A 30 -11.53 -17.33 -19.98
C PHE A 30 -12.99 -17.45 -19.55
N VAL A 31 -13.35 -16.66 -18.55
CA VAL A 31 -14.72 -16.47 -18.08
C VAL A 31 -15.04 -14.98 -18.07
N THR A 32 -16.18 -14.62 -18.65
CA THR A 32 -16.73 -13.26 -18.55
C THR A 32 -18.06 -13.30 -17.81
N VAL A 33 -18.20 -12.48 -16.77
CA VAL A 33 -19.46 -12.23 -16.07
C VAL A 33 -19.88 -10.79 -16.39
N SER A 34 -20.97 -10.63 -17.14
CA SER A 34 -21.33 -9.35 -17.75
C SER A 34 -22.83 -9.10 -17.76
N GLY A 35 -23.24 -7.87 -17.49
CA GLY A 35 -24.64 -7.46 -17.46
C GLY A 35 -25.25 -7.50 -16.06
N ALA A 36 -26.16 -6.57 -15.80
CA ALA A 36 -26.86 -6.48 -14.54
C ALA A 36 -27.62 -7.79 -14.23
N GLY A 37 -27.50 -8.26 -12.98
CA GLY A 37 -28.12 -9.50 -12.53
C GLY A 37 -27.38 -10.77 -12.92
N SER A 38 -26.29 -10.68 -13.70
CA SER A 38 -25.43 -11.83 -14.01
C SER A 38 -24.55 -12.15 -12.82
N ILE A 39 -24.69 -13.35 -12.25
CA ILE A 39 -24.04 -13.73 -11.00
C ILE A 39 -23.26 -15.04 -11.19
N TRP A 40 -22.01 -15.03 -10.75
CA TRP A 40 -21.25 -16.26 -10.56
C TRP A 40 -20.84 -16.42 -9.11
N SER A 41 -21.29 -17.48 -8.46
CA SER A 41 -20.88 -17.82 -7.09
C SER A 41 -20.03 -19.09 -7.09
N SER A 42 -18.90 -19.04 -6.40
CA SER A 42 -17.95 -20.13 -6.21
C SER A 42 -17.57 -20.26 -4.74
N GLY A 43 -17.19 -21.45 -4.29
CA GLY A 43 -16.36 -21.61 -3.08
C GLY A 43 -14.97 -21.04 -3.34
N THR A 44 -13.94 -21.88 -3.46
CA THR A 44 -12.63 -21.40 -3.92
C THR A 44 -12.68 -21.13 -5.42
N LEU A 45 -12.21 -19.97 -5.86
CA LEU A 45 -12.05 -19.63 -7.27
C LEU A 45 -10.56 -19.60 -7.62
N ARG A 46 -10.16 -20.52 -8.50
CA ARG A 46 -8.80 -20.62 -9.00
C ARG A 46 -8.73 -20.17 -10.45
N VAL A 47 -7.81 -19.26 -10.76
CA VAL A 47 -7.62 -18.75 -12.12
C VAL A 47 -6.16 -18.94 -12.50
N GLY A 48 -5.92 -19.73 -13.56
CA GLY A 48 -4.60 -20.15 -14.00
C GLY A 48 -3.94 -21.06 -12.98
N ILE A 49 -4.16 -22.37 -13.09
CA ILE A 49 -3.54 -23.36 -12.19
C ILE A 49 -2.98 -24.55 -12.95
N SER A 50 -1.97 -25.18 -12.36
CA SER A 50 -1.24 -26.30 -12.95
C SER A 50 -0.94 -27.35 -11.90
N THR A 51 -1.06 -28.62 -12.26
CA THR A 51 -0.58 -29.73 -11.41
C THR A 51 0.93 -29.97 -11.55
N GLN A 52 1.59 -29.29 -12.50
CA GLN A 52 3.01 -29.50 -12.79
C GLN A 52 3.90 -28.46 -12.10
N THR A 53 4.96 -28.96 -11.48
CA THR A 53 5.95 -28.17 -10.73
C THR A 53 7.31 -28.05 -11.41
N PHE A 54 7.47 -28.56 -12.64
CA PHE A 54 8.78 -28.65 -13.33
C PHE A 54 8.91 -27.68 -14.51
N LEU A 55 10.13 -27.16 -14.70
CA LEU A 55 10.49 -26.28 -15.82
C LEU A 55 10.45 -27.06 -17.15
N GLY A 56 9.80 -26.50 -18.18
CA GLY A 56 9.75 -27.05 -19.55
C GLY A 56 8.36 -27.37 -20.09
N PHE A 57 7.31 -27.29 -19.27
CA PHE A 57 5.92 -27.48 -19.69
C PHE A 57 5.12 -26.17 -19.67
N ALA A 58 4.13 -26.07 -20.54
CA ALA A 58 3.21 -24.93 -20.56
C ALA A 58 2.28 -24.99 -19.33
N GLY A 59 2.20 -23.92 -18.54
CA GLY A 59 1.30 -23.86 -17.39
C GLY A 59 -0.16 -23.63 -17.75
N GLY A 60 -1.02 -23.63 -16.73
CA GLY A 60 -2.42 -23.25 -16.89
C GLY A 60 -2.59 -21.74 -16.95
N ASN A 61 -3.13 -21.23 -18.06
CA ASN A 61 -3.51 -19.83 -18.21
C ASN A 61 -5.02 -19.66 -18.06
N GLY A 62 -5.42 -18.82 -17.11
CA GLY A 62 -6.80 -18.49 -16.81
C GLY A 62 -7.05 -16.99 -16.84
N SER A 63 -8.22 -16.59 -17.29
CA SER A 63 -8.66 -15.19 -17.23
C SER A 63 -10.10 -15.05 -16.75
N LEU A 64 -10.33 -14.19 -15.76
CA LEU A 64 -11.66 -13.77 -15.33
C LEU A 64 -11.87 -12.29 -15.69
N ARG A 65 -13.01 -11.98 -16.31
CA ARG A 65 -13.46 -10.61 -16.52
C ARG A 65 -14.85 -10.41 -15.91
N VAL A 66 -14.97 -9.39 -15.07
CA VAL A 66 -16.24 -8.96 -14.47
C VAL A 66 -16.50 -7.53 -14.96
N GLU A 67 -17.58 -7.35 -15.71
CA GLU A 67 -17.86 -6.08 -16.36
C GLU A 67 -19.36 -5.78 -16.49
N ASN A 68 -19.71 -4.55 -16.89
CA ASN A 68 -21.09 -4.12 -17.16
C ASN A 68 -22.09 -4.52 -16.06
N ALA A 69 -21.75 -4.28 -14.78
CA ALA A 69 -22.55 -4.65 -13.61
C ALA A 69 -22.71 -6.16 -13.35
N GLY A 70 -21.79 -6.98 -13.86
CA GLY A 70 -21.65 -8.38 -13.46
C GLY A 70 -21.19 -8.52 -12.01
N LEU A 71 -21.58 -9.62 -11.37
CA LEU A 71 -21.26 -9.93 -9.98
C LEU A 71 -20.58 -11.30 -9.84
N VAL A 72 -19.43 -11.33 -9.18
CA VAL A 72 -18.78 -12.58 -8.74
C VAL A 72 -18.76 -12.64 -7.22
N ASN A 73 -19.10 -13.80 -6.66
CA ASN A 73 -18.93 -14.11 -5.25
C ASN A 73 -17.99 -15.31 -5.12
N SER A 74 -16.95 -15.19 -4.30
CA SER A 74 -16.03 -16.27 -4.01
C SER A 74 -15.83 -16.40 -2.50
N TYR A 75 -15.58 -17.61 -2.02
CA TYR A 75 -15.00 -17.80 -0.70
C TYR A 75 -13.52 -17.40 -0.72
N GLY A 76 -12.63 -18.24 -1.26
CA GLY A 76 -11.21 -17.91 -1.44
C GLY A 76 -10.84 -17.69 -2.90
N VAL A 77 -9.72 -17.02 -3.17
CA VAL A 77 -9.24 -16.76 -4.53
C VAL A 77 -7.75 -17.04 -4.67
N ASP A 78 -7.40 -17.82 -5.69
CA ASP A 78 -6.02 -18.01 -6.15
C ASP A 78 -5.87 -17.53 -7.61
N LEU A 79 -5.04 -16.51 -7.85
CA LEU A 79 -4.61 -16.10 -9.19
C LEU A 79 -3.16 -16.52 -9.42
N GLY A 80 -2.90 -17.47 -10.33
CA GLY A 80 -1.53 -17.94 -10.61
C GLY A 80 -0.92 -18.70 -9.43
N ARG A 81 -1.62 -19.74 -8.98
CA ARG A 81 -1.28 -20.45 -7.73
C ARG A 81 0.01 -21.27 -7.83
N ASP A 82 0.21 -21.94 -8.96
CA ASP A 82 1.25 -22.96 -9.13
C ASP A 82 2.37 -22.45 -10.06
N THR A 83 3.56 -23.04 -9.99
CA THR A 83 4.67 -22.64 -10.87
C THR A 83 4.24 -22.71 -12.34
N VAL A 84 4.77 -21.81 -13.18
CA VAL A 84 4.44 -21.65 -14.61
C VAL A 84 2.98 -21.32 -14.96
N SER A 85 2.06 -21.29 -13.97
CA SER A 85 0.66 -20.89 -14.19
C SER A 85 0.52 -19.37 -14.28
N ASN A 86 -0.46 -18.91 -15.07
CA ASN A 86 -0.76 -17.49 -15.25
C ASN A 86 -2.25 -17.23 -14.99
N GLY A 87 -2.56 -16.62 -13.86
CA GLY A 87 -3.91 -16.23 -13.49
C GLY A 87 -4.12 -14.73 -13.65
N SER A 88 -5.15 -14.33 -14.40
CA SER A 88 -5.50 -12.92 -14.56
C SER A 88 -6.95 -12.67 -14.22
N ALA A 89 -7.24 -11.56 -13.55
CA ALA A 89 -8.58 -11.09 -13.29
C ALA A 89 -8.72 -9.59 -13.57
N THR A 90 -9.85 -9.19 -14.14
CA THR A 90 -10.20 -7.79 -14.35
C THR A 90 -11.62 -7.52 -13.86
N VAL A 91 -11.78 -6.53 -12.99
CA VAL A 91 -13.09 -6.01 -12.56
C VAL A 91 -13.20 -4.58 -13.02
N THR A 92 -14.09 -4.31 -13.97
CA THR A 92 -14.14 -3.02 -14.67
C THR A 92 -15.56 -2.54 -14.93
N GLY A 93 -15.75 -1.22 -14.97
CA GLY A 93 -17.04 -0.59 -15.18
C GLY A 93 -17.82 -0.42 -13.87
N ALA A 94 -18.57 0.67 -13.80
CA ALA A 94 -19.41 0.99 -12.64
C ALA A 94 -20.35 -0.19 -12.31
N SER A 95 -20.49 -0.45 -11.00
CA SER A 95 -21.32 -1.53 -10.45
C SER A 95 -20.85 -2.96 -10.73
N SER A 96 -19.79 -3.17 -11.53
CA SER A 96 -19.15 -4.48 -11.64
C SER A 96 -18.44 -4.80 -10.33
N ARG A 97 -18.69 -5.99 -9.79
CA ARG A 97 -18.30 -6.30 -8.42
C ARG A 97 -17.78 -7.72 -8.26
N TRP A 98 -16.75 -7.87 -7.45
CA TRP A 98 -16.29 -9.15 -6.95
C TRP A 98 -16.21 -9.14 -5.42
N ASN A 99 -17.09 -9.94 -4.79
CA ASN A 99 -17.08 -10.15 -3.35
C ASN A 99 -16.25 -11.39 -3.01
N ILE A 100 -15.37 -11.29 -2.02
CA ILE A 100 -14.47 -12.37 -1.59
C ILE A 100 -14.62 -12.54 -0.07
N ALA A 101 -15.03 -13.72 0.39
CA ALA A 101 -15.25 -13.97 1.82
C ALA A 101 -14.01 -14.45 2.59
N GLY A 102 -12.95 -14.81 1.87
CA GLY A 102 -11.70 -15.39 2.35
C GLY A 102 -10.49 -14.64 1.80
N ASP A 103 -9.35 -15.32 1.78
CA ASP A 103 -8.10 -14.77 1.27
C ASP A 103 -8.15 -14.57 -0.26
N LEU A 104 -7.42 -13.53 -0.70
CA LEU A 104 -7.15 -13.25 -2.11
C LEU A 104 -5.65 -13.33 -2.32
N ASP A 105 -5.22 -14.36 -3.03
CA ASP A 105 -3.83 -14.59 -3.39
C ASP A 105 -3.57 -14.23 -4.85
N VAL A 106 -2.62 -13.32 -5.08
CA VAL A 106 -2.21 -12.84 -6.40
C VAL A 106 -0.74 -13.20 -6.64
N GLY A 107 -0.52 -14.33 -7.31
CA GLY A 107 0.82 -14.81 -7.70
C GLY A 107 1.56 -15.52 -6.58
N VAL A 108 1.13 -16.72 -6.19
CA VAL A 108 1.75 -17.50 -5.09
C VAL A 108 3.04 -18.17 -5.55
N ARG A 109 2.95 -19.02 -6.57
CA ARG A 109 4.10 -19.67 -7.23
C ARG A 109 4.18 -19.34 -8.72
N GLY A 110 3.05 -19.00 -9.33
CA GLY A 110 2.92 -18.57 -10.71
C GLY A 110 2.79 -17.06 -10.83
N ALA A 111 2.45 -16.59 -12.03
CA ALA A 111 2.13 -15.19 -12.25
C ALA A 111 0.64 -14.95 -11.98
N GLY A 112 0.33 -14.04 -11.05
CA GLY A 112 -1.02 -13.57 -10.78
C GLY A 112 -1.16 -12.09 -11.11
N SER A 113 -2.26 -11.71 -11.73
CA SER A 113 -2.59 -10.30 -11.95
C SER A 113 -4.06 -9.99 -11.65
N LEU A 114 -4.28 -8.88 -10.94
CA LEU A 114 -5.60 -8.32 -10.69
C LEU A 114 -5.63 -6.85 -11.10
N THR A 115 -6.55 -6.51 -12.00
CA THR A 115 -6.83 -5.13 -12.40
C THR A 115 -8.24 -4.73 -11.97
N ILE A 116 -8.36 -3.58 -11.30
CA ILE A 116 -9.64 -2.98 -10.91
C ILE A 116 -9.70 -1.59 -11.53
N SER A 117 -10.65 -1.36 -12.44
CA SER A 117 -10.71 -0.11 -13.20
C SER A 117 -12.11 0.43 -13.41
N ASP A 118 -12.22 1.67 -13.88
CA ASP A 118 -13.44 2.27 -14.42
C ASP A 118 -14.66 2.18 -13.49
N GLY A 119 -14.43 2.32 -12.17
CA GLY A 119 -15.47 2.21 -11.14
C GLY A 119 -15.82 0.79 -10.68
N GLY A 120 -15.11 -0.23 -11.18
CA GLY A 120 -15.22 -1.60 -10.68
C GLY A 120 -14.80 -1.73 -9.22
N THR A 121 -15.39 -2.68 -8.50
CA THR A 121 -15.11 -2.88 -7.07
C THR A 121 -14.74 -4.33 -6.75
N VAL A 122 -13.64 -4.53 -6.02
CA VAL A 122 -13.34 -5.79 -5.34
C VAL A 122 -13.48 -5.55 -3.83
N GLU A 123 -14.20 -6.42 -3.15
CA GLU A 123 -14.53 -6.24 -1.74
C GLU A 123 -14.33 -7.56 -0.98
N GLN A 124 -13.47 -7.54 0.02
CA GLN A 124 -13.40 -8.60 1.02
C GLN A 124 -14.52 -8.41 2.05
N SER A 125 -15.34 -9.44 2.24
CA SER A 125 -16.48 -9.46 3.15
C SER A 125 -16.49 -10.80 3.89
N PRO A 126 -15.81 -10.91 5.04
CA PRO A 126 -15.70 -12.16 5.78
C PRO A 126 -17.07 -12.76 6.08
N PHE A 127 -17.14 -14.10 6.08
CA PHE A 127 -18.39 -14.80 6.34
C PHE A 127 -18.93 -14.60 7.76
N ALA A 128 -18.07 -14.20 8.70
CA ALA A 128 -18.45 -13.89 10.07
C ALA A 128 -17.53 -12.80 10.68
N PRO A 129 -18.03 -12.01 11.66
CA PRO A 129 -17.20 -11.06 12.39
C PRO A 129 -16.03 -11.75 13.11
N GLY A 130 -14.88 -11.09 13.17
CA GLY A 130 -13.70 -11.62 13.87
C GLY A 130 -12.90 -12.65 13.08
N PHE A 131 -13.18 -12.84 11.79
CA PHE A 131 -12.27 -13.48 10.85
C PHE A 131 -11.58 -12.41 10.03
N ASP A 132 -10.25 -12.34 10.12
CA ASP A 132 -9.45 -11.50 9.25
C ASP A 132 -8.97 -12.29 8.04
N VAL A 133 -9.13 -11.67 6.88
CA VAL A 133 -8.71 -12.19 5.59
C VAL A 133 -7.69 -11.23 5.01
N THR A 134 -6.79 -11.75 4.18
CA THR A 134 -5.66 -10.99 3.67
C THR A 134 -5.66 -10.99 2.15
N VAL A 135 -5.39 -9.82 1.57
CA VAL A 135 -4.93 -9.74 0.18
C VAL A 135 -3.42 -9.91 0.20
N SER A 136 -2.93 -10.93 -0.46
CA SER A 136 -1.50 -11.19 -0.62
C SER A 136 -1.09 -11.07 -2.07
N VAL A 137 -0.07 -10.26 -2.32
CA VAL A 137 0.43 -9.99 -3.67
C VAL A 137 1.89 -10.37 -3.75
N GLY A 138 2.19 -11.33 -4.62
CA GLY A 138 3.49 -11.96 -4.75
C GLY A 138 3.63 -13.22 -3.88
N GLY A 139 4.74 -13.92 -4.08
CA GLY A 139 5.03 -15.18 -3.44
C GLY A 139 5.31 -15.06 -1.95
N ARG A 140 4.58 -15.86 -1.14
CA ARG A 140 4.60 -15.83 0.33
C ARG A 140 5.80 -16.56 0.98
N GLY A 141 6.91 -16.74 0.26
CA GLY A 141 8.06 -17.52 0.74
C GLY A 141 9.36 -17.15 0.02
N THR A 142 10.42 -17.92 0.26
CA THR A 142 11.69 -17.69 -0.44
C THR A 142 11.72 -18.45 -1.77
N ALA A 143 12.64 -18.07 -2.67
CA ALA A 143 12.89 -18.84 -3.89
C ALA A 143 13.26 -20.32 -3.62
N ALA A 144 13.80 -20.62 -2.43
CA ALA A 144 14.13 -21.99 -2.02
C ALA A 144 12.87 -22.83 -1.73
N ASP A 145 11.76 -22.20 -1.34
CA ASP A 145 10.49 -22.87 -1.01
C ASP A 145 9.59 -23.05 -2.25
N GLY A 146 10.04 -22.58 -3.42
CA GLY A 146 9.27 -22.56 -4.66
C GLY A 146 8.04 -21.66 -4.60
N LEU A 147 8.01 -20.69 -3.67
CA LEU A 147 6.95 -19.71 -3.45
C LEU A 147 7.37 -18.32 -3.98
N ASN A 148 7.91 -18.26 -5.19
CA ASN A 148 8.44 -17.04 -5.81
C ASN A 148 7.57 -16.54 -6.97
N GLY A 149 6.25 -16.71 -6.84
CA GLY A 149 5.28 -16.26 -7.85
C GLY A 149 5.25 -14.75 -7.98
N GLY A 150 5.08 -14.26 -9.21
CA GLY A 150 4.98 -12.82 -9.49
C GLY A 150 3.56 -12.34 -9.31
N GLY A 151 3.33 -11.35 -8.45
CA GLY A 151 1.99 -10.77 -8.22
C GLY A 151 1.89 -9.33 -8.67
N THR A 152 0.84 -8.98 -9.41
CA THR A 152 0.52 -7.58 -9.72
C THR A 152 -0.91 -7.24 -9.36
N LEU A 153 -1.09 -6.16 -8.59
CA LEU A 153 -2.41 -5.61 -8.28
C LEU A 153 -2.43 -4.14 -8.70
N GLN A 154 -3.33 -3.81 -9.62
CA GLN A 154 -3.50 -2.45 -10.12
C GLN A 154 -4.93 -1.96 -9.88
N VAL A 155 -5.05 -0.81 -9.22
CA VAL A 155 -6.29 -0.03 -9.14
C VAL A 155 -6.12 1.22 -9.98
N SER A 156 -7.04 1.47 -10.92
CA SER A 156 -6.98 2.62 -11.83
C SER A 156 -8.35 3.22 -12.10
N SER A 157 -8.42 4.44 -12.65
CA SER A 157 -9.64 5.02 -13.23
C SER A 157 -10.90 4.89 -12.36
N GLY A 158 -10.84 5.24 -11.08
CA GLY A 158 -11.97 5.14 -10.15
C GLY A 158 -12.29 3.75 -9.62
N GLY A 159 -11.51 2.73 -9.97
CA GLY A 159 -11.59 1.40 -9.37
C GLY A 159 -11.34 1.43 -7.86
N LEU A 160 -11.85 0.43 -7.16
CA LEU A 160 -11.79 0.33 -5.70
C LEU A 160 -11.50 -1.10 -5.23
N LEU A 161 -10.48 -1.25 -4.37
CA LEU A 161 -10.27 -2.41 -3.52
C LEU A 161 -10.63 -2.07 -2.07
N ARG A 162 -11.54 -2.84 -1.49
CA ARG A 162 -11.81 -2.89 -0.04
C ARG A 162 -11.29 -4.21 0.51
N ALA A 163 -10.24 -4.16 1.31
CA ALA A 163 -9.63 -5.32 1.95
C ALA A 163 -9.63 -5.17 3.48
N LEU A 164 -9.39 -6.25 4.20
CA LEU A 164 -9.19 -6.18 5.65
C LEU A 164 -7.71 -5.96 5.97
N ASN A 165 -6.84 -6.74 5.34
CA ASN A 165 -5.40 -6.65 5.46
C ASN A 165 -4.73 -6.78 4.09
N LEU A 166 -3.54 -6.20 3.96
CA LEU A 166 -2.72 -6.27 2.75
C LEU A 166 -1.28 -6.65 3.09
N GLN A 167 -0.76 -7.69 2.45
CA GLN A 167 0.65 -8.07 2.47
C GLN A 167 1.20 -8.05 1.04
N VAL A 168 2.23 -7.24 0.81
CA VAL A 168 2.94 -7.19 -0.47
C VAL A 168 4.29 -7.87 -0.30
N PHE A 169 4.51 -8.98 -0.99
CA PHE A 169 5.77 -9.74 -0.98
C PHE A 169 6.74 -9.21 -2.05
N ASP A 170 8.03 -9.54 -1.95
CA ASP A 170 9.11 -8.99 -2.79
C ASP A 170 8.96 -9.22 -4.30
N THR A 171 8.30 -10.30 -4.67
CA THR A 171 7.91 -10.66 -6.04
C THR A 171 6.56 -10.08 -6.45
N GLY A 172 5.90 -9.38 -5.54
CA GLY A 172 4.63 -8.68 -5.71
C GLY A 172 4.80 -7.19 -5.92
N SER A 173 3.79 -6.57 -6.54
CA SER A 173 3.70 -5.11 -6.63
C SER A 173 2.24 -4.65 -6.59
N VAL A 174 1.99 -3.58 -5.84
CA VAL A 174 0.67 -2.95 -5.74
C VAL A 174 0.76 -1.49 -6.20
N GLN A 175 -0.16 -1.09 -7.07
CA GLN A 175 -0.25 0.26 -7.61
C GLN A 175 -1.68 0.78 -7.52
N VAL A 176 -1.85 1.94 -6.87
CA VAL A 176 -3.15 2.59 -6.66
C VAL A 176 -3.15 3.95 -7.35
N ASP A 177 -3.73 4.00 -8.53
CA ASP A 177 -3.78 5.14 -9.45
C ASP A 177 -5.22 5.41 -9.90
N ASN A 178 -6.15 5.41 -8.94
CA ASN A 178 -7.58 5.52 -9.17
C ASN A 178 -8.04 6.90 -9.68
N GLY A 179 -7.13 7.81 -10.01
CA GLY A 179 -7.40 9.13 -10.54
C GLY A 179 -7.86 10.15 -9.49
N SER A 180 -7.77 9.83 -8.20
CA SER A 180 -8.23 10.71 -7.12
C SER A 180 -7.31 10.66 -5.90
N SER A 181 -7.03 11.83 -5.32
CA SER A 181 -6.36 11.98 -4.02
C SER A 181 -7.33 12.16 -2.86
N THR A 182 -8.64 12.21 -3.11
CA THR A 182 -9.69 12.43 -2.09
C THR A 182 -10.67 11.27 -1.96
N VAL A 183 -10.88 10.50 -3.03
CA VAL A 183 -11.66 9.27 -3.05
C VAL A 183 -10.71 8.09 -3.03
N SER A 184 -10.88 7.18 -2.06
CA SER A 184 -10.01 6.01 -1.93
C SER A 184 -10.10 5.09 -3.15
N GLY A 185 -8.95 4.67 -3.68
CA GLY A 185 -8.85 3.50 -4.56
C GLY A 185 -8.51 2.23 -3.79
N LEU A 186 -7.87 2.37 -2.63
CA LEU A 186 -7.56 1.28 -1.71
C LEU A 186 -8.06 1.62 -0.31
N THR A 187 -8.86 0.73 0.28
CA THR A 187 -9.33 0.86 1.67
C THR A 187 -9.02 -0.44 2.41
N ILE A 188 -8.35 -0.32 3.55
CA ILE A 188 -7.91 -1.43 4.40
C ILE A 188 -8.59 -1.28 5.76
N SER A 189 -9.52 -2.18 6.10
CA SER A 189 -10.45 -2.04 7.24
C SER A 189 -10.61 -3.34 8.04
N GLY A 190 -9.50 -4.00 8.38
CA GLY A 190 -9.46 -5.23 9.19
C GLY A 190 -9.57 -4.99 10.69
N GLY A 191 -9.76 -6.05 11.48
CA GLY A 191 -9.90 -5.97 12.94
C GLY A 191 -8.73 -6.61 13.71
N MET A 192 -8.01 -7.53 13.08
CA MET A 192 -6.81 -8.17 13.61
C MET A 192 -5.70 -8.17 12.56
N ALA A 193 -4.48 -7.97 13.03
CA ALA A 193 -3.29 -8.03 12.19
C ALA A 193 -3.13 -9.43 11.56
N PRO A 194 -2.71 -9.52 10.29
CA PRO A 194 -2.46 -10.79 9.63
C PRO A 194 -1.26 -11.49 10.28
N GLU A 195 -1.16 -12.81 10.09
CA GLU A 195 0.00 -13.57 10.52
C GLU A 195 1.29 -12.97 9.92
N ALA A 196 2.29 -12.76 10.76
CA ALA A 196 3.58 -12.26 10.32
C ALA A 196 4.32 -13.38 9.57
N ILE A 197 4.41 -13.26 8.25
CA ILE A 197 5.14 -14.20 7.42
C ILE A 197 6.58 -13.68 7.28
N ALA A 198 7.56 -14.50 7.66
CA ALA A 198 8.99 -14.19 7.55
C ALA A 198 9.46 -14.29 6.10
N SER A 199 8.96 -13.41 5.24
CA SER A 199 9.32 -13.31 3.83
C SER A 199 9.66 -11.87 3.46
N PRO A 200 10.59 -11.64 2.53
CA PRO A 200 10.86 -10.30 2.04
C PRO A 200 9.60 -9.67 1.46
N LEU A 201 9.39 -8.38 1.75
CA LEU A 201 8.22 -7.63 1.29
C LEU A 201 8.51 -6.86 0.00
N GLY A 202 7.47 -6.43 -0.70
CA GLY A 202 7.51 -5.72 -1.98
C GLY A 202 6.96 -4.30 -1.92
N PRO A 203 7.06 -3.57 -3.06
CA PRO A 203 6.67 -2.17 -3.14
C PRO A 203 5.15 -1.96 -3.21
N LEU A 204 4.71 -0.90 -2.52
CA LEU A 204 3.36 -0.33 -2.59
C LEU A 204 3.45 1.12 -3.08
N ASN A 205 2.80 1.41 -4.21
CA ASN A 205 2.81 2.73 -4.82
C ASN A 205 1.42 3.34 -4.82
N ILE A 206 1.29 4.55 -4.26
CA ILE A 206 0.05 5.34 -4.20
C ILE A 206 0.26 6.61 -5.03
N GLY A 207 -0.41 6.70 -6.16
CA GLY A 207 -0.22 7.78 -7.11
C GLY A 207 1.12 7.66 -7.86
N ASN A 208 1.22 6.70 -8.77
CA ASN A 208 2.36 6.49 -9.63
C ASN A 208 2.18 7.20 -10.98
N THR A 209 1.22 6.79 -11.79
CA THR A 209 0.98 7.38 -13.13
C THR A 209 -0.24 8.29 -13.21
N ALA A 210 -1.16 8.16 -12.26
CA ALA A 210 -2.29 9.06 -12.04
C ALA A 210 -2.50 9.26 -10.53
N SER A 211 -3.36 10.19 -10.12
CA SER A 211 -3.58 10.41 -8.69
C SER A 211 -4.08 9.15 -7.99
N GLY A 212 -3.64 8.94 -6.74
CA GLY A 212 -3.98 7.75 -5.97
C GLY A 212 -4.33 8.06 -4.52
N ARG A 213 -5.22 7.26 -3.94
CA ARG A 213 -5.52 7.34 -2.51
C ARG A 213 -5.67 5.98 -1.83
N MET A 214 -4.99 5.84 -0.70
CA MET A 214 -5.15 4.73 0.24
C MET A 214 -5.69 5.21 1.60
N VAL A 215 -6.59 4.44 2.20
CA VAL A 215 -7.02 4.60 3.59
C VAL A 215 -6.80 3.29 4.33
N VAL A 216 -6.18 3.37 5.51
CA VAL A 216 -6.06 2.27 6.47
C VAL A 216 -6.81 2.69 7.72
N ASN A 217 -7.86 1.97 8.08
CA ASN A 217 -8.68 2.30 9.23
C ASN A 217 -9.25 1.06 9.94
N ALA A 218 -10.01 1.29 11.01
CA ALA A 218 -10.77 0.27 11.74
C ALA A 218 -9.99 -0.94 12.28
N GLY A 219 -8.65 -0.86 12.38
CA GLY A 219 -7.77 -1.97 12.78
C GLY A 219 -6.98 -2.62 11.63
N GLY A 220 -7.18 -2.16 10.39
CA GLY A 220 -6.57 -2.75 9.21
C GLY A 220 -5.05 -2.65 9.19
N THR A 221 -4.38 -3.64 8.59
CA THR A 221 -2.92 -3.70 8.51
C THR A 221 -2.42 -3.77 7.07
N VAL A 222 -1.41 -2.96 6.75
CA VAL A 222 -0.66 -3.01 5.49
C VAL A 222 0.79 -3.35 5.77
N SER A 223 1.36 -4.29 5.01
CA SER A 223 2.78 -4.65 5.07
C SER A 223 3.44 -4.53 3.69
N SER A 224 4.51 -3.75 3.60
CA SER A 224 5.30 -3.51 2.38
C SER A 224 6.79 -3.33 2.68
N SER A 225 7.67 -3.35 1.68
CA SER A 225 9.09 -2.98 1.84
C SER A 225 9.38 -1.53 1.45
N LEU A 226 8.68 -1.02 0.44
CA LEU A 226 8.81 0.35 -0.03
C LEU A 226 7.42 0.96 -0.15
N GLY A 227 7.23 2.14 0.46
CA GLY A 227 6.04 2.95 0.31
C GLY A 227 6.35 4.19 -0.53
N THR A 228 5.75 4.33 -1.70
CA THR A 228 5.93 5.52 -2.54
C THR A 228 4.60 6.24 -2.70
N ILE A 229 4.55 7.52 -2.31
CA ILE A 229 3.39 8.40 -2.50
C ILE A 229 3.78 9.48 -3.49
N ALA A 230 3.01 9.61 -4.59
CA ALA A 230 3.29 10.54 -5.69
C ALA A 230 4.66 10.29 -6.37
N ALA A 231 4.79 9.16 -7.07
CA ALA A 231 6.05 8.69 -7.64
C ALA A 231 6.58 9.56 -8.80
N VAL A 232 5.70 10.24 -9.52
CA VAL A 232 6.01 10.98 -10.75
C VAL A 232 5.63 12.46 -10.62
N SER A 233 6.38 13.34 -11.30
CA SER A 233 6.09 14.77 -11.36
C SER A 233 4.70 15.06 -11.92
N GLY A 234 4.01 16.03 -11.31
CA GLY A 234 2.63 16.39 -11.65
C GLY A 234 1.56 15.44 -11.11
N VAL A 235 1.93 14.29 -10.53
CA VAL A 235 0.99 13.36 -9.91
C VAL A 235 0.82 13.68 -8.43
N SER A 236 -0.39 13.44 -7.90
CA SER A 236 -0.68 13.55 -6.47
C SER A 236 -0.95 12.19 -5.83
N GLY A 237 -0.53 12.00 -4.59
CA GLY A 237 -0.82 10.79 -3.82
C GLY A 237 -1.27 11.14 -2.41
N SER A 238 -2.20 10.36 -1.85
CA SER A 238 -2.69 10.57 -0.49
C SER A 238 -2.83 9.26 0.27
N VAL A 239 -2.30 9.23 1.49
CA VAL A 239 -2.46 8.10 2.42
C VAL A 239 -2.99 8.63 3.74
N LEU A 240 -4.02 7.96 4.27
CA LEU A 240 -4.56 8.19 5.60
C LEU A 240 -4.48 6.90 6.40
N VAL A 241 -3.84 6.93 7.56
CA VAL A 241 -3.83 5.84 8.56
C VAL A 241 -4.54 6.36 9.80
N GLU A 242 -5.73 5.84 10.09
CA GLU A 242 -6.56 6.38 11.18
C GLU A 242 -7.25 5.32 12.03
N GLY A 243 -7.42 5.61 13.31
CA GLY A 243 -8.10 4.70 14.24
C GLY A 243 -7.14 3.76 14.94
N ALA A 244 -7.45 3.44 16.19
CA ALA A 244 -6.66 2.53 17.01
C ALA A 244 -6.54 1.15 16.33
N GLY A 245 -5.32 0.60 16.32
CA GLY A 245 -5.01 -0.70 15.72
C GLY A 245 -4.74 -0.65 14.22
N SER A 246 -5.03 0.46 13.53
CA SER A 246 -4.70 0.60 12.11
C SER A 246 -3.22 0.84 11.92
N THR A 247 -2.59 0.02 11.09
CA THR A 247 -1.14 0.05 10.89
C THR A 247 -0.71 -0.01 9.44
N TRP A 248 0.34 0.73 9.12
CA TRP A 248 1.15 0.49 7.93
C TRP A 248 2.59 0.20 8.35
N ASN A 249 3.02 -1.03 8.11
CA ASN A 249 4.33 -1.54 8.48
C ASN A 249 5.20 -1.64 7.22
N ASN A 250 6.14 -0.72 7.08
CA ASN A 250 7.04 -0.71 5.95
C ASN A 250 8.45 -1.15 6.38
N THR A 251 8.98 -2.24 5.84
CA THR A 251 10.29 -2.77 6.28
C THR A 251 11.50 -2.05 5.67
N GLY A 252 11.27 -1.07 4.80
CA GLY A 252 12.29 -0.19 4.21
C GLY A 252 11.87 1.27 4.32
N GLN A 253 11.97 2.04 3.24
CA GLN A 253 11.64 3.48 3.24
C GLN A 253 10.19 3.79 2.84
N ILE A 254 9.66 4.88 3.40
CA ILE A 254 8.45 5.55 2.91
C ILE A 254 8.85 6.91 2.34
N SER A 255 8.44 7.20 1.11
CA SER A 255 8.63 8.48 0.42
C SER A 255 7.29 9.19 0.21
N VAL A 256 7.13 10.36 0.83
CA VAL A 256 5.95 11.22 0.71
C VAL A 256 6.27 12.37 -0.24
N GLY A 257 5.68 12.34 -1.43
CA GLY A 257 6.06 13.27 -2.50
C GLY A 257 7.40 12.87 -3.07
N HIS A 258 7.45 11.71 -3.74
CA HIS A 258 8.71 11.18 -4.24
C HIS A 258 9.24 12.01 -5.41
N ASN A 259 8.44 12.23 -6.46
CA ASN A 259 8.71 13.26 -7.48
C ASN A 259 7.49 14.17 -7.73
N GLY A 260 6.32 13.83 -7.16
CA GLY A 260 5.09 14.60 -7.25
C GLY A 260 4.71 15.26 -5.92
N SER A 261 3.41 15.42 -5.69
CA SER A 261 2.85 15.98 -4.45
C SER A 261 2.21 14.90 -3.59
N GLY A 262 2.84 14.55 -2.47
CA GLY A 262 2.37 13.50 -1.57
C GLY A 262 1.80 14.05 -0.26
N THR A 263 0.74 13.42 0.22
CA THR A 263 0.15 13.66 1.54
C THR A 263 0.10 12.36 2.34
N LEU A 264 0.49 12.43 3.61
CA LEU A 264 0.41 11.33 4.55
C LEU A 264 -0.15 11.85 5.89
N GLU A 265 -1.27 11.29 6.32
CA GLU A 265 -1.91 11.62 7.60
C GLU A 265 -1.97 10.38 8.48
N VAL A 266 -1.53 10.52 9.73
CA VAL A 266 -1.59 9.48 10.77
C VAL A 266 -2.30 10.07 11.96
N ARG A 267 -3.53 9.63 12.23
CA ARG A 267 -4.39 10.27 13.23
C ARG A 267 -5.27 9.30 14.02
N ASN A 268 -5.95 9.79 15.05
CA ASN A 268 -6.91 9.01 15.83
C ASN A 268 -6.38 7.63 16.33
N GLY A 269 -5.09 7.52 16.66
CA GLY A 269 -4.48 6.28 17.15
C GLY A 269 -3.88 5.37 16.06
N GLY A 270 -3.83 5.80 14.80
CA GLY A 270 -3.18 5.07 13.71
C GLY A 270 -1.65 5.01 13.87
N ARG A 271 -1.00 3.96 13.36
CA ARG A 271 0.46 3.80 13.50
C ARG A 271 1.15 3.49 12.18
N LEU A 272 2.36 4.01 12.05
CA LEU A 272 3.23 3.83 10.90
C LEU A 272 4.62 3.39 11.37
N SER A 273 5.22 2.42 10.69
CA SER A 273 6.62 2.07 10.91
C SER A 273 7.41 2.04 9.59
N SER A 274 8.67 2.49 9.65
CA SER A 274 9.60 2.41 8.52
C SER A 274 11.06 2.26 8.97
N VAL A 275 11.97 1.98 8.05
CA VAL A 275 13.40 2.21 8.27
C VAL A 275 13.72 3.68 8.07
N HIS A 276 13.28 4.27 6.96
CA HIS A 276 13.50 5.68 6.66
C HIS A 276 12.19 6.37 6.29
N GLY A 277 12.11 7.66 6.57
CA GLY A 277 11.04 8.55 6.10
C GLY A 277 11.63 9.66 5.24
N PHE A 278 11.16 9.79 4.01
CA PHE A 278 11.52 10.89 3.10
C PHE A 278 10.28 11.70 2.79
N ALA A 279 10.40 13.02 2.82
CA ALA A 279 9.34 13.93 2.39
C ALA A 279 9.92 14.97 1.44
N GLY A 280 9.23 15.24 0.32
CA GLY A 280 9.80 16.03 -0.77
C GLY A 280 11.09 15.39 -1.27
N ALA A 281 11.01 14.12 -1.70
CA ALA A 281 12.17 13.27 -1.91
C ALA A 281 13.03 13.74 -3.09
N GLY A 282 12.41 14.06 -4.22
CA GLY A 282 13.02 14.54 -5.46
C GLY A 282 12.93 16.05 -5.65
N THR A 283 13.67 16.58 -6.62
CA THR A 283 13.65 18.01 -6.98
C THR A 283 12.26 18.45 -7.44
N PHE A 284 11.80 19.59 -6.92
CA PHE A 284 10.45 20.14 -7.12
C PHE A 284 9.29 19.29 -6.59
N ALA A 285 9.57 18.17 -5.91
CA ALA A 285 8.56 17.38 -5.24
C ALA A 285 8.06 18.09 -3.96
N SER A 286 6.84 17.79 -3.54
CA SER A 286 6.29 18.29 -2.27
C SER A 286 5.76 17.16 -1.39
N GLY A 287 6.16 17.16 -0.12
CA GLY A 287 5.65 16.22 0.88
C GLY A 287 4.94 16.94 2.03
N SER A 288 3.73 16.50 2.37
CA SER A 288 3.00 16.98 3.56
C SER A 288 2.67 15.81 4.47
N ILE A 289 3.15 15.85 5.70
CA ILE A 289 2.94 14.82 6.71
C ILE A 289 2.24 15.44 7.91
N ILE A 290 1.19 14.79 8.40
CA ILE A 290 0.50 15.16 9.63
C ILE A 290 0.44 13.92 10.53
N ILE A 291 0.92 14.03 11.75
CA ILE A 291 0.77 13.03 12.81
C ILE A 291 0.04 13.71 13.95
N SER A 292 -1.22 13.35 14.19
CA SER A 292 -2.07 14.03 15.17
C SER A 292 -2.79 13.09 16.12
N ASP A 293 -3.18 13.61 17.28
CA ASP A 293 -4.01 12.92 18.28
C ASP A 293 -3.26 11.85 19.10
N PRO A 294 -3.68 11.61 20.35
CA PRO A 294 -3.03 10.62 21.21
C PRO A 294 -3.02 9.21 20.62
N GLY A 295 -1.87 8.54 20.74
CA GLY A 295 -1.67 7.17 20.25
C GLY A 295 -1.24 7.09 18.78
N SER A 296 -1.39 8.18 18.01
CA SER A 296 -0.92 8.25 16.63
C SER A 296 0.59 8.37 16.57
N ALA A 297 1.24 7.54 15.76
CA ALA A 297 2.69 7.53 15.71
C ALA A 297 3.30 7.16 14.36
N TRP A 298 4.47 7.73 14.06
CA TRP A 298 5.40 7.20 13.07
C TRP A 298 6.75 6.88 13.73
N ASP A 299 7.06 5.59 13.80
CA ASP A 299 8.32 5.06 14.32
C ASP A 299 9.26 4.66 13.16
N ALA A 300 10.35 5.38 12.97
CA ALA A 300 11.39 5.05 12.00
C ALA A 300 12.64 4.49 12.68
N SER A 301 13.08 3.29 12.29
CA SER A 301 14.29 2.65 12.83
C SER A 301 15.60 3.27 12.32
N GLY A 302 15.50 4.22 11.39
CA GLY A 302 16.59 4.99 10.82
C GLY A 302 16.25 6.47 10.83
N SER A 303 16.42 7.14 9.70
CA SER A 303 16.42 8.61 9.63
C SER A 303 15.17 9.19 8.97
N PHE A 304 14.83 10.43 9.35
CA PHE A 304 13.93 11.30 8.59
C PHE A 304 14.69 12.31 7.74
N PHE A 305 14.18 12.54 6.54
CA PHE A 305 14.63 13.57 5.60
C PHE A 305 13.42 14.40 5.17
N ILE A 306 13.20 15.51 5.86
CA ILE A 306 12.09 16.45 5.58
C ILE A 306 12.64 17.53 4.65
N GLY A 307 12.16 17.59 3.42
CA GLY A 307 12.77 18.39 2.38
C GLY A 307 14.11 17.77 1.99
N ASN A 308 14.07 16.55 1.44
CA ASN A 308 15.28 15.85 1.01
C ASN A 308 15.92 16.56 -0.18
N SER A 309 15.17 16.69 -1.28
CA SER A 309 15.57 17.47 -2.47
C SER A 309 14.52 18.45 -2.95
N GLY A 310 13.29 18.33 -2.45
CA GLY A 310 12.18 19.24 -2.70
C GLY A 310 11.77 19.99 -1.43
N SER A 311 10.49 20.34 -1.35
CA SER A 311 9.90 21.00 -0.19
C SER A 311 9.09 20.01 0.64
N ALA A 312 9.17 20.08 1.96
CA ALA A 312 8.27 19.30 2.79
C ALA A 312 7.92 19.95 4.12
N LEU A 313 6.74 19.59 4.61
CA LEU A 313 6.23 19.97 5.92
C LEU A 313 5.86 18.70 6.71
N LEU A 314 6.41 18.57 7.92
CA LEU A 314 5.96 17.59 8.92
C LEU A 314 5.30 18.33 10.09
N GLN A 315 4.07 17.95 10.41
CA GLN A 315 3.33 18.48 11.54
C GLN A 315 3.08 17.36 12.55
N VAL A 316 3.53 17.55 13.79
CA VAL A 316 3.26 16.66 14.92
C VAL A 316 2.38 17.42 15.90
N LEU A 317 1.11 17.04 15.97
CA LEU A 317 0.04 17.86 16.54
C LEU A 317 -0.77 17.11 17.60
N ASN A 318 -1.37 17.85 18.54
CA ASN A 318 -2.40 17.36 19.48
C ASN A 318 -2.12 16.00 20.15
N GLY A 319 -0.87 15.70 20.54
CA GLY A 319 -0.52 14.44 21.19
C GLY A 319 0.05 13.35 20.26
N GLY A 320 0.22 13.65 18.97
CA GLY A 320 0.89 12.77 18.02
C GLY A 320 2.39 12.60 18.31
N VAL A 321 2.99 11.51 17.84
CA VAL A 321 4.40 11.19 18.10
C VAL A 321 5.17 10.82 16.83
N ALA A 322 6.30 11.46 16.59
CA ALA A 322 7.26 11.06 15.57
C ALA A 322 8.56 10.59 16.24
N THR A 323 9.10 9.45 15.83
CA THR A 323 10.34 8.90 16.41
C THR A 323 11.28 8.45 15.30
N THR A 324 12.56 8.83 15.39
CA THR A 324 13.63 8.31 14.52
C THR A 324 14.77 7.79 15.37
N ALA A 325 15.23 6.54 15.13
CA ALA A 325 16.40 5.99 15.79
C ALA A 325 17.74 6.47 15.17
N GLY A 326 17.71 7.08 14.00
CA GLY A 326 18.83 7.71 13.32
C GLY A 326 18.86 9.22 13.46
N ASN A 327 19.44 9.87 12.44
CA ASN A 327 19.47 11.33 12.33
C ASN A 327 18.15 11.86 11.77
N SER A 328 17.88 13.14 11.99
CA SER A 328 16.85 13.88 11.26
C SER A 328 17.48 15.03 10.49
N HIS A 329 17.07 15.21 9.24
CA HIS A 329 17.59 16.22 8.33
C HIS A 329 16.44 17.05 7.77
N LEU A 330 16.54 18.37 7.92
CA LEU A 330 15.59 19.35 7.40
C LEU A 330 16.30 20.22 6.36
N GLY A 331 15.83 20.20 5.12
CA GLY A 331 16.49 20.89 4.00
C GLY A 331 17.86 20.28 3.68
N PHE A 332 17.87 19.01 3.27
CA PHE A 332 19.08 18.19 3.18
C PHE A 332 19.99 18.56 1.99
N THR A 333 19.44 18.75 0.79
CA THR A 333 20.22 19.21 -0.38
C THR A 333 20.07 20.71 -0.62
N ALA A 334 20.91 21.26 -1.51
CA ALA A 334 20.78 22.63 -1.97
C ALA A 334 19.37 22.89 -2.52
N SER A 335 18.80 24.04 -2.17
CA SER A 335 17.43 24.47 -2.53
C SER A 335 16.28 23.65 -1.94
N ALA A 336 16.56 22.58 -1.19
CA ALA A 336 15.51 21.84 -0.48
C ALA A 336 15.02 22.64 0.72
N THR A 337 13.73 22.53 1.05
CA THR A 337 13.12 23.19 2.21
C THR A 337 12.43 22.16 3.08
N GLY A 338 12.85 22.06 4.35
CA GLY A 338 12.25 21.15 5.32
C GLY A 338 11.72 21.90 6.53
N ASP A 339 10.41 21.92 6.70
CA ASP A 339 9.76 22.57 7.82
C ASP A 339 9.12 21.54 8.75
N VAL A 340 9.29 21.72 10.06
CA VAL A 340 8.65 20.90 11.08
C VAL A 340 7.90 21.78 12.07
N ILE A 341 6.66 21.41 12.38
CA ILE A 341 5.86 22.03 13.42
C ILE A 341 5.55 20.96 14.47
N VAL A 342 5.89 21.23 15.73
CA VAL A 342 5.49 20.41 16.88
C VAL A 342 4.68 21.28 17.82
N SER A 343 3.36 21.04 17.88
CA SER A 343 2.43 21.88 18.65
C SER A 343 1.36 21.07 19.36
N GLY A 344 0.97 21.53 20.55
CA GLY A 344 -0.05 20.92 21.38
C GLY A 344 0.52 20.00 22.47
N ALA A 345 -0.19 19.91 23.59
CA ALA A 345 0.21 19.09 24.72
C ALA A 345 0.39 17.62 24.32
N GLY A 346 1.52 17.04 24.69
CA GLY A 346 1.88 15.65 24.39
C GLY A 346 2.44 15.42 22.99
N SER A 347 2.36 16.40 22.09
CA SER A 347 2.97 16.30 20.76
C SER A 347 4.48 16.20 20.90
N THR A 348 5.07 15.12 20.39
CA THR A 348 6.49 14.84 20.61
C THR A 348 7.19 14.40 19.33
N TRP A 349 8.33 15.03 19.03
CA TRP A 349 9.27 14.53 18.03
C TRP A 349 10.58 14.10 18.70
N ASN A 350 10.93 12.83 18.55
CA ASN A 350 12.13 12.23 19.13
C ASN A 350 13.12 11.88 18.01
N THR A 351 14.30 12.48 18.04
CA THR A 351 15.44 12.12 17.20
C THR A 351 16.54 11.52 18.06
N ALA A 352 16.84 10.24 17.91
CA ALA A 352 17.79 9.55 18.80
C ALA A 352 19.25 9.98 18.60
N VAL A 353 19.61 10.47 17.41
CA VAL A 353 20.98 10.93 17.10
C VAL A 353 20.98 12.45 16.91
N ASN A 354 21.32 12.96 15.73
CA ASN A 354 21.43 14.39 15.48
C ASN A 354 20.20 14.94 14.76
N LEU A 355 19.82 16.15 15.14
CA LEU A 355 18.87 16.97 14.40
C LEU A 355 19.64 18.03 13.59
N ASN A 356 19.57 17.96 12.26
CA ASN A 356 20.31 18.84 11.36
C ASN A 356 19.35 19.76 10.60
N LEU A 357 19.53 21.08 10.73
CA LEU A 357 18.67 22.09 10.11
C LEU A 357 19.44 22.92 9.08
N GLY A 358 19.05 22.78 7.81
CA GLY A 358 19.63 23.53 6.69
C GLY A 358 20.96 22.96 6.17
N GLY A 359 21.26 21.69 6.43
CA GLY A 359 22.52 21.08 6.00
C GLY A 359 22.77 19.66 6.49
N ASP A 360 24.00 19.20 6.24
CA ASP A 360 24.54 17.94 6.69
C ASP A 360 26.00 18.12 7.15
N ASN A 361 26.67 17.02 7.50
CA ASN A 361 28.06 17.08 7.98
C ASN A 361 29.06 17.72 7.00
N ALA A 362 28.71 17.93 5.72
CA ALA A 362 29.54 18.65 4.76
C ALA A 362 29.34 20.17 4.79
N GLY A 363 28.26 20.67 5.41
CA GLY A 363 27.99 22.09 5.58
C GLY A 363 26.54 22.49 5.30
N ALA A 364 26.33 23.81 5.26
CA ALA A 364 25.03 24.40 4.94
C ALA A 364 24.63 24.10 3.48
N ARG A 365 23.36 23.74 3.26
CA ARG A 365 22.81 23.34 1.96
C ARG A 365 21.42 23.92 1.71
N GLY A 366 20.37 23.27 2.23
CA GLY A 366 18.98 23.69 2.08
C GLY A 366 18.53 24.62 3.20
N THR A 367 17.23 24.83 3.32
CA THR A 367 16.61 25.57 4.44
C THR A 367 15.88 24.59 5.34
N GLY A 368 16.13 24.65 6.64
CA GLY A 368 15.49 23.76 7.60
C GLY A 368 14.92 24.54 8.78
N SER A 369 13.63 24.40 9.07
CA SER A 369 13.00 25.10 10.19
C SER A 369 12.28 24.15 11.14
N VAL A 370 12.36 24.46 12.44
CA VAL A 370 11.56 23.79 13.47
C VAL A 370 10.81 24.85 14.27
N ARG A 371 9.49 24.70 14.34
CA ARG A 371 8.63 25.49 15.23
C ARG A 371 8.09 24.61 16.34
N ILE A 372 8.29 25.03 17.59
CA ILE A 372 7.76 24.37 18.78
C ILE A 372 6.79 25.33 19.46
N ALA A 373 5.56 24.90 19.69
CA ALA A 373 4.51 25.75 20.26
C ALA A 373 3.56 24.96 21.19
N ASP A 374 2.77 25.67 21.99
CA ASP A 374 1.58 25.14 22.69
C ASP A 374 1.83 23.85 23.51
N GLY A 375 3.01 23.73 24.13
CA GLY A 375 3.40 22.55 24.93
C GLY A 375 3.95 21.35 24.14
N GLY A 376 4.22 21.52 22.84
CA GLY A 376 4.93 20.53 22.03
C GLY A 376 6.39 20.34 22.49
N THR A 377 6.96 19.16 22.24
CA THR A 377 8.33 18.81 22.67
C THR A 377 9.15 18.21 21.53
N VAL A 378 10.39 18.68 21.37
CA VAL A 378 11.39 18.06 20.49
C VAL A 378 12.55 17.56 21.33
N ASN A 379 12.82 16.24 21.28
CA ASN A 379 13.90 15.59 21.99
C ASN A 379 14.99 15.18 21.00
N VAL A 380 16.23 15.58 21.26
CA VAL A 380 17.40 15.23 20.44
C VAL A 380 18.41 14.49 21.31
N GLY A 381 18.76 13.27 20.91
CA GLY A 381 19.59 12.37 21.74
C GLY A 381 21.08 12.69 21.71
N ALA A 382 21.58 13.32 20.64
CA ALA A 382 22.96 13.79 20.55
C ALA A 382 23.04 15.32 20.38
N ALA A 383 23.17 15.82 19.15
CA ALA A 383 23.36 17.24 18.89
C ALA A 383 22.29 17.83 17.96
N THR A 384 21.94 19.09 18.23
CA THR A 384 21.19 19.93 17.30
C THR A 384 22.17 20.79 16.50
N ASN A 385 22.33 20.47 15.22
CA ASN A 385 23.21 21.17 14.30
C ASN A 385 22.41 22.21 13.50
N LEU A 386 22.62 23.48 13.84
CA LEU A 386 22.01 24.62 13.15
C LEU A 386 23.00 25.19 12.13
N TYR A 387 22.70 25.03 10.85
CA TYR A 387 23.49 25.64 9.77
C TYR A 387 23.00 27.07 9.50
N SER A 388 23.70 27.84 8.67
CA SER A 388 23.39 29.26 8.41
C SER A 388 22.00 29.52 7.84
N THR A 389 21.34 28.49 7.32
CA THR A 389 19.99 28.48 6.74
C THR A 389 19.00 27.68 7.59
N GLY A 390 19.39 27.29 8.81
CA GLY A 390 18.54 26.62 9.77
C GLY A 390 17.89 27.60 10.74
N THR A 391 16.64 27.34 11.16
CA THR A 391 15.94 28.16 12.16
C THR A 391 15.18 27.31 13.18
N ILE A 392 15.17 27.76 14.45
CA ILE A 392 14.33 27.18 15.50
C ILE A 392 13.53 28.31 16.14
N ASP A 393 12.21 28.17 16.09
CA ASP A 393 11.26 29.13 16.66
C ASP A 393 10.51 28.49 17.83
N LEU A 394 10.61 29.11 19.02
CA LEU A 394 9.94 28.67 20.24
C LEU A 394 8.82 29.65 20.59
N TRP A 395 7.60 29.15 20.70
CA TRP A 395 6.41 29.94 21.02
C TRP A 395 5.79 29.39 22.30
N ASN A 396 5.47 30.30 23.23
CA ASN A 396 4.78 29.96 24.48
C ASN A 396 3.27 29.96 24.28
#